data_AF-A0A349YHI4-F1
#
_entry.id   AF-A0A349YHI4-F1
#
_cell.length_a   1.000
_cell.length_b   1.000
_cell.length_c   1.000
_cell.angle_alpha   90.00
_cell.angle_beta   90.00
_cell.angle_gamma   90.00
#
_symmetry.space_group_name_H-M   'P 1'
#
loop_
_entity.id
_entity.type
_entity.pdbx_description
1 polymer ?
#
loop_
_entity_poly.entity_id
_entity_poly.type
_entity_poly.pdbx_seq_one_letter_code
_entity_poly.pdbx_strand_id
1 'polypeptide(L)'
;MSKSVLVMDTPEKGCISCLIGRNDSNCRITRIYCPFAGETAFDEDAETIPDWCPLRLFPKKKRIDGYWRGEHGYGWIQGWNACIDEITGGGVDGEIDA
;
A
#
# COMPACT_ATOMS: atom_id res chain seq x y z
N MET A 1 2.40 16.91 -17.57
CA MET A 1 2.50 15.47 -17.23
C MET A 1 1.67 15.25 -15.97
N SER A 2 0.57 14.52 -16.07
CA SER A 2 -0.12 14.05 -14.88
C SER A 2 0.76 13.01 -14.15
N LYS A 3 0.64 12.95 -12.83
CA LYS A 3 1.27 11.90 -12.01
C LYS A 3 0.20 10.86 -11.67
N SER A 4 0.63 9.61 -11.47
CA SER A 4 -0.25 8.50 -11.09
C SER A 4 0.32 7.79 -9.86
N VAL A 5 -0.58 7.23 -9.05
CA VAL A 5 -0.27 6.38 -7.88
C VAL A 5 -1.11 5.11 -8.00
N LEU A 6 -0.56 3.97 -7.61
CA LEU A 6 -1.28 2.71 -7.48
C LEU A 6 -1.50 2.41 -6.00
N VAL A 7 -2.77 2.31 -5.60
CA VAL A 7 -3.17 1.85 -4.27
C VAL A 7 -4.00 0.58 -4.46
N MET A 8 -3.64 -0.47 -3.75
CA MET A 8 -4.35 -1.74 -3.75
C MET A 8 -4.11 -2.46 -2.42
N ASP A 9 -4.96 -3.44 -2.15
CA ASP A 9 -4.74 -4.32 -1.01
C ASP A 9 -3.43 -5.10 -1.16
N THR A 10 -2.72 -5.25 -0.04
CA THR A 10 -1.50 -6.05 0.00
C THR A 10 -1.85 -7.53 -0.15
N PRO A 11 -1.18 -8.29 -1.04
CA PRO A 11 -1.48 -9.70 -1.26
C PRO A 11 -1.34 -10.55 0.02
N GLU A 12 -2.38 -11.31 0.39
CA GLU A 12 -2.42 -12.06 1.66
C GLU A 12 -1.44 -13.26 1.70
N LYS A 13 -1.17 -13.88 0.56
CA LYS A 13 -0.30 -15.07 0.43
C LYS A 13 0.95 -14.76 -0.38
N GLY A 14 1.47 -13.54 -0.28
CA GLY A 14 2.67 -13.16 -1.03
C GLY A 14 2.44 -13.04 -2.55
N CYS A 15 3.51 -13.21 -3.33
CA CYS A 15 3.49 -13.04 -4.78
C CYS A 15 2.47 -13.94 -5.50
N ILE A 16 2.20 -15.16 -5.02
CA ILE A 16 1.20 -16.08 -5.63
C ILE A 16 -0.22 -15.52 -5.62
N SER A 17 -0.53 -14.59 -4.72
CA SER A 17 -1.83 -13.93 -4.61
C SER A 17 -1.84 -12.51 -5.17
N CYS A 18 -0.73 -12.06 -5.76
CA CYS A 18 -0.58 -10.69 -6.25
C CYS A 18 -1.21 -10.51 -7.63
N LEU A 19 -2.14 -9.56 -7.74
CA LEU A 19 -2.82 -9.22 -9.01
C LEU A 19 -1.89 -8.62 -10.08
N ILE A 20 -0.69 -8.17 -9.70
CA ILE A 20 0.33 -7.63 -10.62
C ILE A 20 1.24 -8.75 -11.16
N GLY A 21 1.44 -9.82 -10.39
CA GLY A 21 2.38 -10.89 -10.70
C GLY A 21 1.92 -11.71 -11.90
N ARG A 22 2.86 -12.10 -12.76
CA ARG A 22 2.62 -13.05 -13.85
C ARG A 22 3.06 -14.43 -13.41
N ASN A 23 2.09 -15.34 -13.34
CA ASN A 23 2.33 -16.73 -12.97
C ASN A 23 2.76 -17.55 -14.20
N ASP A 24 3.98 -18.08 -14.16
CA ASP A 24 4.54 -19.00 -15.17
C ASP A 24 5.03 -20.29 -14.49
N SER A 25 4.27 -20.72 -13.46
CA SER A 25 4.57 -21.92 -12.69
C SER A 25 4.28 -23.19 -13.50
N ASN A 26 4.97 -24.27 -13.17
CA ASN A 26 4.70 -25.60 -13.70
C ASN A 26 4.57 -26.61 -12.56
N CYS A 27 4.46 -27.91 -12.88
CA CYS A 27 4.28 -28.96 -11.87
C CYS A 27 5.47 -29.17 -10.92
N ARG A 28 6.61 -28.50 -11.14
CA ARG A 28 7.84 -28.65 -10.34
C ARG A 28 8.31 -27.37 -9.66
N ILE A 29 7.97 -26.21 -10.20
CA ILE A 29 8.49 -24.91 -9.76
C ILE A 29 7.35 -23.89 -9.75
N THR A 30 7.21 -23.18 -8.65
CA THR A 30 6.40 -21.97 -8.58
C THR A 30 7.25 -20.79 -9.06
N ARG A 31 6.74 -20.03 -10.04
CA ARG A 31 7.45 -18.91 -10.64
C ARG A 31 6.50 -17.74 -10.87
N ILE A 32 6.69 -16.66 -10.11
CA ILE A 32 5.90 -15.44 -10.24
C ILE A 32 6.82 -14.27 -10.64
N TYR A 33 6.62 -13.73 -11.84
CA TYR A 33 7.35 -12.57 -12.34
C TYR A 33 6.63 -11.26 -11.99
N CYS A 34 7.33 -10.32 -11.36
CA CYS A 34 6.83 -8.99 -11.05
C CYS A 34 7.28 -7.97 -12.12
N PRO A 35 6.37 -7.47 -12.98
CA PRO A 35 6.73 -6.52 -14.04
C PRO A 35 7.18 -5.15 -13.52
N PHE A 36 6.82 -4.77 -12.28
CA PHE A 36 7.21 -3.48 -11.70
C PHE A 36 8.62 -3.51 -11.10
N ALA A 37 9.02 -4.63 -10.49
CA ALA A 37 10.37 -4.79 -9.95
C ALA A 37 11.36 -5.29 -11.01
N GLY A 38 10.89 -5.98 -12.06
CA GLY A 38 11.76 -6.71 -12.97
C GLY A 38 12.33 -8.00 -12.36
N GLU A 39 11.75 -8.45 -11.24
CA GLU A 39 12.24 -9.58 -10.43
C GLU A 39 11.29 -10.78 -10.50
N THR A 40 11.81 -11.97 -10.18
CA THR A 40 11.02 -13.22 -10.14
C THR A 40 11.13 -13.86 -8.76
N ALA A 41 9.98 -14.16 -8.15
CA ALA A 41 9.91 -14.97 -6.93
C ALA A 41 9.74 -16.46 -7.29
N PHE A 42 10.51 -17.32 -6.62
CA PHE A 42 10.46 -18.77 -6.82
C PHE A 42 9.99 -19.48 -5.56
N ASP A 43 9.21 -20.53 -5.71
CA ASP A 43 8.85 -21.46 -4.64
C ASP A 43 8.44 -20.75 -3.33
N GLU A 44 9.19 -20.93 -2.24
CA GLU A 44 8.88 -20.32 -0.93
C GLU A 44 8.89 -18.78 -0.94
N ASP A 45 9.75 -18.16 -1.76
CA ASP A 45 9.78 -16.70 -1.91
C ASP A 45 8.47 -16.19 -2.54
N ALA A 46 7.82 -17.01 -3.36
CA ALA A 46 6.56 -16.64 -4.00
C ALA A 46 5.36 -16.69 -3.02
N GLU A 47 5.47 -17.44 -1.92
CA GLU A 47 4.45 -17.52 -0.87
C GLU A 47 4.55 -16.38 0.16
N THR A 48 5.61 -15.55 0.07
CA THR A 48 5.82 -14.40 0.95
C THR A 48 5.86 -13.09 0.16
N ILE A 49 5.99 -11.95 0.86
CA ILE A 49 6.23 -10.65 0.24
C ILE A 49 7.74 -10.40 0.30
N PRO A 50 8.47 -10.45 -0.83
CA PRO A 50 9.91 -10.26 -0.83
C PRO A 50 10.31 -8.82 -0.49
N ASP A 51 11.52 -8.62 0.02
CA ASP A 51 12.05 -7.29 0.38
C ASP A 51 12.16 -6.34 -0.82
N TRP A 52 12.36 -6.90 -2.01
CA TRP A 52 12.39 -6.15 -3.26
C TRP A 52 11.00 -5.77 -3.80
N CYS A 53 9.92 -6.23 -3.16
CA CYS A 53 8.56 -5.94 -3.60
C CYS A 53 8.31 -4.42 -3.64
N PRO A 54 7.75 -3.90 -4.76
CA PRO A 54 7.50 -2.47 -4.91
C PRO A 54 6.27 -2.01 -4.12
N LEU A 55 5.40 -2.94 -3.70
CA LEU A 55 4.25 -2.64 -2.86
C LEU A 55 4.71 -2.37 -1.43
N ARG A 56 4.81 -1.09 -1.08
CA ARG A 56 5.04 -0.67 0.31
C ARG A 56 3.71 -0.58 1.04
N LEU A 57 3.74 -0.87 2.34
CA LEU A 57 2.58 -0.68 3.21
C LEU A 57 2.11 0.76 3.13
N PHE A 58 0.83 0.93 2.85
CA PHE A 58 0.23 2.25 2.78
C PHE A 58 0.23 2.91 4.17
N PRO A 59 0.55 4.20 4.28
CA PRO A 59 0.60 4.87 5.58
C PRO A 59 -0.78 4.84 6.27
N LYS A 60 -0.77 4.67 7.60
CA LYS A 60 -1.99 4.67 8.40
C LYS A 60 -2.37 6.08 8.84
N LYS A 61 -3.68 6.32 9.00
CA LYS A 61 -4.18 7.53 9.67
C LYS A 61 -3.63 7.63 11.08
N LYS A 62 -3.37 8.86 11.50
CA LYS A 62 -2.89 9.18 12.84
C LYS A 62 -4.05 9.65 13.71
N ARG A 63 -3.96 9.35 15.00
CA ARG A 63 -4.87 9.84 16.03
C ARG A 63 -4.14 10.86 16.87
N ILE A 64 -4.88 11.84 17.39
CA ILE A 64 -4.35 12.74 18.39
C ILE A 64 -4.15 11.93 19.68
N ASP A 65 -2.91 11.84 20.13
CA ASP A 65 -2.54 11.26 21.41
C ASP A 65 -1.80 12.31 22.26
N GLY A 66 -1.35 11.91 23.47
CA GLY A 66 -0.69 12.80 24.42
C GLY A 66 0.58 13.47 23.89
N TYR A 67 1.28 12.87 22.91
CA TYR A 67 2.49 13.42 22.31
C TYR A 67 2.17 14.56 21.33
N TRP A 68 0.98 14.54 20.73
CA TRP A 68 0.53 15.53 19.74
C TRP A 68 -0.42 16.58 20.29
N ARG A 69 -0.55 16.70 21.62
CA ARG A 69 -1.42 17.73 22.25
C ARG A 69 -0.82 19.13 22.08
N GLY A 70 -1.29 19.83 21.05
CA GLY A 70 -0.97 21.22 20.76
C GLY A 70 -1.37 21.56 19.32
N GLU A 71 -1.71 22.81 19.02
CA GLU A 71 -2.26 23.23 17.71
C GLU A 71 -1.40 22.75 16.52
N HIS A 72 -0.08 22.81 16.63
CA HIS A 72 0.84 22.31 15.61
C HIS A 72 0.71 20.80 15.37
N GLY A 73 0.47 20.01 16.43
CA GLY A 73 0.23 18.57 16.33
C GLY A 73 -1.13 18.25 15.68
N TYR A 74 -2.16 19.03 16.01
CA TYR A 74 -3.49 18.89 15.40
C TYR A 74 -3.46 19.15 13.90
N GLY A 75 -2.89 20.29 13.48
CA GLY A 75 -2.81 20.65 12.06
C GLY A 75 -2.01 19.63 11.24
N TRP A 76 -0.93 19.09 11.80
CA TRP A 76 -0.13 18.07 11.15
C TRP A 76 -0.89 16.75 10.97
N ILE A 77 -1.61 16.28 12.01
CA ILE A 77 -2.42 15.05 11.94
C ILE A 77 -3.57 15.22 10.93
N GLN A 78 -4.24 16.37 10.93
CA GLN A 78 -5.31 16.66 9.98
C GLN A 78 -4.79 16.65 8.54
N GLY A 79 -3.70 17.37 8.25
CA GLY A 79 -3.11 17.38 6.91
C GLY A 79 -2.63 16.01 6.46
N TRP A 80 -2.03 15.22 7.36
CA TRP A 80 -1.62 13.85 7.09
C TRP A 80 -2.80 12.95 6.73
N ASN A 81 -3.87 12.98 7.53
CA ASN A 81 -5.06 12.17 7.30
C ASN A 81 -5.80 12.60 6.02
N ALA A 82 -5.88 13.91 5.75
CA ALA A 82 -6.45 14.44 4.51
C ALA A 82 -5.68 13.97 3.27
N CYS A 83 -4.33 13.91 3.33
CA CYS A 83 -3.53 13.37 2.24
C CYS A 83 -3.80 11.87 2.00
N ILE A 84 -3.96 11.08 3.07
CA ILE A 84 -4.34 9.66 2.97
C ILE A 84 -5.72 9.50 2.34
N ASP A 85 -6.67 10.34 2.75
CA ASP A 85 -8.04 10.36 2.24
C ASP A 85 -8.09 10.67 0.74
N GLU A 86 -7.37 11.70 0.30
CA GLU A 86 -7.23 12.06 -1.12
C GLU A 86 -6.65 10.91 -1.96
N ILE A 87 -5.62 10.22 -1.46
CA ILE A 87 -4.99 9.10 -2.18
C ILE A 87 -5.90 7.87 -2.25
N THR A 88 -6.67 7.60 -1.20
CA THR A 88 -7.55 6.42 -1.13
C THR A 88 -8.94 6.66 -1.73
N GLY A 89 -9.20 7.86 -2.23
CA GLY A 89 -10.52 8.24 -2.76
C GLY A 89 -11.58 8.39 -1.67
N GLY A 90 -11.16 8.51 -0.41
CA GLY A 90 -12.01 8.91 0.69
C GLY A 90 -12.27 10.41 0.58
N GLY A 91 -13.17 10.82 -0.30
CA GLY A 91 -13.62 12.20 -0.37
C GLY A 91 -14.05 12.67 1.02
N VAL A 92 -13.40 13.73 1.50
CA VAL A 92 -14.02 14.66 2.45
C VAL A 92 -15.17 15.33 1.70
N ASP A 93 -16.28 14.62 1.62
CA ASP A 93 -17.58 15.22 1.42
C ASP A 93 -17.80 16.03 2.69
N GLY A 94 -17.61 17.34 2.60
CA GLY A 94 -17.68 18.24 3.73
C GLY A 94 -19.05 18.20 4.38
N GLU A 95 -19.18 17.45 5.47
CA GLU A 95 -20.11 17.76 6.55
C GLU A 95 -19.26 18.20 7.75
N ILE A 96 -19.09 19.53 7.84
CA ILE A 96 -18.73 20.18 9.09
C ILE A 96 -20.03 20.20 9.89
N ASP A 97 -20.39 19.09 10.51
CA ASP A 97 -21.49 19.06 11.46
C ASP A 97 -21.00 19.57 12.82
N ALA A 98 -21.58 20.73 13.18
CA ALA A 98 -21.54 21.50 14.43
C ALA A 98 -20.37 22.48 14.62
#